data_AF-A0A6A4RAL7-F1
#
_entry.id   AF-A0A6A4RAL7-F1
#
_cell.length_a   1.000
_cell.length_b   1.000
_cell.length_c   1.000
_cell.angle_alpha   90.00
_cell.angle_beta   90.00
_cell.angle_gamma   90.00
#
_symmetry.space_group_name_H-M   'P 1'
#
loop_
_entity.id
_entity.type
_entity.pdbx_description
1 polymer ?
#
loop_
_entity_poly.entity_id
_entity_poly.type
_entity_poly.pdbx_seq_one_letter_code
_entity_poly.pdbx_strand_id
1 'polypeptide(L)'
;MHVTRGKTFFPLDWLLEESENEDAEEAWQIFTTTRDGMKPAKTQLTYVFSEEEANAYHAKYPIGSEPTEQPLSKQTSRHFLRRVMTAPSLGFGVASGDSEEPLAFDVLGDAGIYQERYGPLSKEVIENLGPERVAELIETYGENWNIAAAFEYCWVELPHSSPAFVAASYQYHYCITEDDFSAGYYWRDLEVLIDEVEETAAKAIETRKRAGASGSKKSTQARETRRNSLMDALEVVAKRNPDLMKLGGMSVAQLALL
;
A
#
# COMPACT_ATOMS: atom_id res chain seq x y z
N MET A 1 -3.37 -24.91 -14.63
CA MET A 1 -2.48 -26.09 -14.49
C MET A 1 -3.26 -27.19 -13.82
N HIS A 2 -3.35 -28.38 -14.43
CA HIS A 2 -4.02 -29.53 -13.82
C HIS A 2 -3.08 -30.24 -12.84
N VAL A 3 -3.57 -30.58 -11.64
CA VAL A 3 -2.85 -31.29 -10.59
C VAL A 3 -3.71 -32.39 -9.98
N THR A 4 -3.06 -33.44 -9.49
CA THR A 4 -3.73 -34.60 -8.89
C THR A 4 -3.24 -34.84 -7.46
N ARG A 5 -4.10 -35.45 -6.63
CA ARG A 5 -3.81 -35.67 -5.21
C ARG A 5 -2.53 -36.48 -5.02
N GLY A 6 -1.76 -36.11 -4.00
CA GLY A 6 -0.44 -36.71 -3.74
C GLY A 6 0.69 -36.25 -4.67
N LYS A 7 0.44 -35.36 -5.64
CA LYS A 7 1.49 -34.66 -6.39
C LYS A 7 1.85 -33.33 -5.73
N THR A 8 3.08 -32.88 -5.98
CA THR A 8 3.55 -31.56 -5.57
C THR A 8 2.57 -30.50 -6.08
N PHE A 9 2.21 -29.54 -5.22
CA PHE A 9 1.30 -28.42 -5.47
C PHE A 9 -0.21 -28.73 -5.43
N PHE A 10 -0.65 -29.97 -5.25
CA PHE A 10 -2.09 -30.22 -4.99
C PHE A 10 -2.60 -29.37 -3.81
N PRO A 11 -3.88 -28.91 -3.81
CA PRO A 11 -4.46 -28.26 -2.64
C PRO A 11 -4.11 -29.00 -1.37
N LEU A 12 -3.72 -28.26 -0.34
CA LEU A 12 -3.52 -28.83 0.99
C LEU A 12 -4.86 -29.36 1.50
N ASP A 13 -4.85 -30.46 2.26
CA ASP A 13 -6.10 -31.15 2.68
C ASP A 13 -7.09 -30.20 3.36
N TRP A 14 -6.62 -29.22 4.14
CA TRP A 14 -7.50 -28.23 4.79
C TRP A 14 -8.25 -27.32 3.81
N LEU A 15 -7.70 -27.08 2.61
CA LEU A 15 -8.37 -26.30 1.58
C LEU A 15 -9.50 -27.12 0.93
N LEU A 16 -9.45 -28.44 1.05
CA LEU A 16 -10.45 -29.38 0.58
C LEU A 16 -11.55 -29.58 1.62
N GLU A 17 -11.19 -29.70 2.91
CA GLU A 17 -12.10 -29.84 4.06
C GLU A 17 -13.12 -28.70 4.17
N GLU A 18 -12.75 -27.48 3.74
CA GLU A 18 -13.66 -26.32 3.73
C GLU A 18 -14.49 -26.19 2.44
N SER A 19 -14.19 -27.01 1.43
CA SER A 19 -14.90 -27.01 0.17
C SER A 19 -15.90 -28.15 0.12
N GLU A 20 -16.92 -28.07 -0.73
CA GLU A 20 -17.79 -29.23 -1.04
C GLU A 20 -17.03 -30.36 -1.78
N ASN A 21 -15.70 -30.25 -1.90
CA ASN A 21 -14.79 -31.08 -2.68
C ASN A 21 -13.73 -31.76 -1.79
N GLU A 22 -14.07 -32.13 -0.55
CA GLU A 22 -13.17 -32.83 0.40
C GLU A 22 -12.55 -34.12 -0.19
N ASP A 23 -13.33 -34.81 -1.03
CA ASP A 23 -12.94 -36.04 -1.74
C ASP A 23 -12.33 -35.77 -3.13
N ALA A 24 -11.97 -34.53 -3.47
CA ALA A 24 -11.39 -34.23 -4.77
C ALA A 24 -10.01 -34.87 -4.94
N GLU A 25 -9.88 -35.66 -6.01
CA GLU A 25 -8.63 -36.28 -6.42
C GLU A 25 -7.88 -35.46 -7.50
N GLU A 26 -8.58 -34.49 -8.11
CA GLU A 26 -8.09 -33.64 -9.19
C GLU A 26 -8.45 -32.17 -8.90
N ALA A 27 -7.56 -31.26 -9.28
CA ALA A 27 -7.78 -29.82 -9.16
C ALA A 27 -7.07 -29.06 -10.28
N TRP A 28 -7.60 -27.90 -10.63
CA TRP A 28 -7.00 -26.96 -11.55
C TRP A 28 -6.54 -25.72 -10.79
N GLN A 29 -5.25 -25.44 -10.92
CA GLN A 29 -4.61 -24.24 -10.42
C GLN A 29 -4.65 -23.13 -11.46
N ILE A 30 -5.16 -21.99 -11.05
CA ILE A 30 -5.24 -20.79 -11.86
C ILE A 30 -4.37 -19.73 -11.21
N PHE A 31 -3.30 -19.36 -11.89
CA PHE A 31 -2.44 -18.25 -11.48
C PHE A 31 -2.96 -16.97 -12.13
N THR A 32 -3.46 -16.06 -11.30
CA THR A 32 -3.92 -14.75 -11.74
C THR A 32 -2.85 -13.72 -11.38
N THR A 33 -2.18 -13.15 -12.37
CA THR A 33 -1.19 -12.09 -12.15
C THR A 33 -1.81 -10.74 -12.44
N THR A 34 -1.90 -9.90 -11.42
CA THR A 34 -2.44 -8.53 -11.51
C THR A 34 -1.35 -7.51 -11.26
N ARG A 35 -1.47 -6.33 -11.86
CA ARG A 35 -0.58 -5.19 -11.59
C ARG A 35 -1.42 -3.93 -11.46
N ASP A 36 -1.46 -3.39 -10.25
CA ASP A 36 -2.15 -2.14 -9.95
C ASP A 36 -1.19 -0.95 -10.12
N GLY A 37 -1.37 -0.22 -11.23
CA GLY A 37 -0.55 0.95 -11.58
C GLY A 37 0.95 0.64 -11.67
N MET A 38 1.73 1.28 -10.79
CA MET A 38 3.19 1.14 -10.69
C MET A 38 3.65 0.14 -9.63
N LYS A 39 2.72 -0.50 -8.90
CA LYS A 39 3.07 -1.51 -7.90
C LYS A 39 3.68 -2.75 -8.59
N PRO A 40 4.53 -3.52 -7.90
CA PRO A 40 4.96 -4.84 -8.38
C PRO A 40 3.75 -5.72 -8.72
N ALA A 41 3.90 -6.58 -9.73
CA ALA A 41 2.86 -7.53 -10.06
C ALA A 41 2.65 -8.50 -8.90
N LYS A 42 1.38 -8.77 -8.56
CA LYS A 42 0.98 -9.76 -7.57
C LYS A 42 0.44 -10.97 -8.31
N THR A 43 0.79 -12.17 -7.86
CA THR A 43 0.22 -13.41 -8.39
C THR A 43 -0.61 -14.07 -7.30
N GLN A 44 -1.89 -14.26 -7.58
CA GLN A 44 -2.81 -15.02 -6.74
C GLN A 44 -2.99 -16.42 -7.33
N LEU A 45 -3.11 -17.41 -6.45
CA LEU A 45 -3.42 -18.79 -6.81
C LEU A 45 -4.87 -19.10 -6.42
N THR A 46 -5.65 -19.56 -7.40
CA THR A 46 -7.03 -20.03 -7.21
C THR A 46 -7.10 -21.51 -7.59
N TYR A 47 -7.81 -22.30 -6.79
CA TYR A 47 -8.09 -23.70 -7.08
C TYR A 47 -9.55 -23.86 -7.51
N VAL A 48 -9.78 -24.65 -8.54
CA VAL A 48 -11.10 -25.11 -8.98
C VAL A 48 -11.06 -26.61 -9.23
N PHE A 49 -12.20 -27.29 -9.14
CA PHE A 49 -12.24 -28.77 -9.07
C PHE A 49 -12.82 -29.42 -10.31
N SER A 50 -13.07 -28.63 -11.36
CA SER A 50 -13.39 -29.13 -12.69
C SER A 50 -12.69 -28.33 -13.79
N GLU A 51 -12.45 -28.99 -14.93
CA GLU A 51 -11.95 -28.34 -16.14
C GLU A 51 -12.93 -27.27 -16.65
N GLU A 52 -14.23 -27.51 -16.49
CA GLU A 52 -15.29 -26.58 -16.87
C GLU A 52 -15.21 -25.27 -16.07
N GLU A 53 -15.03 -25.35 -14.75
CA GLU A 53 -14.80 -24.17 -13.90
C GLU A 53 -13.52 -23.43 -14.26
N ALA A 54 -12.44 -24.16 -14.58
CA ALA A 54 -11.19 -23.56 -15.00
C ALA A 54 -11.36 -22.75 -16.30
N ASN A 55 -12.07 -23.32 -17.26
CA ASN A 55 -12.39 -22.66 -18.52
C ASN A 55 -13.34 -21.47 -18.32
N ALA A 56 -14.34 -21.61 -17.45
CA ALA A 56 -15.26 -20.52 -17.10
C ALA A 56 -14.53 -19.36 -16.42
N TYR A 57 -13.60 -19.63 -15.51
CA TYR A 57 -12.78 -18.62 -14.87
C TYR A 57 -11.90 -17.88 -15.88
N HIS A 58 -11.26 -18.60 -16.79
CA HIS A 58 -10.45 -18.01 -17.87
C HIS A 58 -11.29 -17.13 -18.79
N ALA A 59 -12.52 -17.55 -19.13
CA ALA A 59 -13.44 -16.75 -19.93
C ALA A 59 -13.94 -15.49 -19.20
N LYS A 60 -14.11 -15.57 -17.87
CA LYS A 60 -14.56 -14.46 -17.02
C LYS A 60 -13.49 -13.38 -16.85
N TYR A 61 -12.22 -13.77 -16.80
CA TYR A 61 -11.09 -12.85 -16.58
C TYR A 61 -10.05 -12.93 -17.71
N PRO A 62 -10.37 -12.44 -18.92
CA PRO A 62 -9.41 -12.42 -20.03
C PRO A 62 -8.23 -11.48 -19.71
N ILE A 63 -7.09 -11.71 -20.38
CA ILE A 63 -5.91 -10.85 -20.24
C ILE A 63 -6.29 -9.40 -20.53
N GLY A 64 -5.96 -8.50 -19.60
CA GLY A 64 -6.31 -7.08 -19.67
C GLY A 64 -7.65 -6.71 -19.04
N SER A 65 -8.38 -7.68 -18.47
CA SER A 65 -9.51 -7.38 -17.58
C SER A 65 -9.03 -6.84 -16.23
N GLU A 66 -9.84 -5.99 -15.61
CA GLU A 66 -9.66 -5.55 -14.23
C GLU A 66 -10.48 -6.48 -13.33
N PRO A 67 -9.88 -7.50 -12.71
CA PRO A 67 -10.62 -8.36 -11.81
C PRO A 67 -11.07 -7.53 -10.62
N THR A 68 -12.37 -7.59 -10.31
CA THR A 68 -12.85 -7.18 -8.98
C THR A 68 -12.20 -8.14 -7.98
N GLU A 69 -11.38 -7.65 -7.05
CA GLU A 69 -10.85 -8.47 -5.96
C GLU A 69 -12.01 -9.22 -5.33
N GLN A 70 -12.01 -10.55 -5.45
CA GLN A 70 -12.88 -11.38 -4.64
C GLN A 70 -12.10 -11.64 -3.36
N PRO A 71 -12.42 -10.95 -2.26
CA PRO A 71 -11.81 -11.29 -0.99
C PRO A 71 -12.09 -12.76 -0.70
N LEU A 72 -11.12 -13.45 -0.10
CA LEU A 72 -11.39 -14.73 0.55
C LEU A 72 -12.64 -14.56 1.43
N SER A 73 -13.48 -15.58 1.49
CA SER A 73 -14.62 -15.53 2.41
C SER A 73 -14.07 -15.24 3.82
N LYS A 74 -14.77 -14.41 4.60
CA LYS A 74 -14.31 -14.07 5.97
C LYS A 74 -14.04 -15.32 6.81
N GLN A 75 -14.79 -16.39 6.57
CA GLN A 75 -14.63 -17.67 7.23
C GLN A 75 -13.30 -18.34 6.86
N THR A 76 -12.97 -18.41 5.57
CA THR A 76 -11.69 -18.94 5.07
C THR A 76 -10.51 -18.10 5.58
N SER A 77 -10.65 -16.76 5.61
CA SER A 77 -9.63 -15.87 6.17
C SER A 77 -9.37 -16.13 7.66
N ARG A 78 -10.44 -16.33 8.45
CA ARG A 78 -10.34 -16.66 9.88
C ARG A 78 -9.64 -18.00 10.10
N HIS A 79 -10.03 -19.03 9.37
CA HIS A 79 -9.43 -20.36 9.55
C HIS A 79 -7.96 -20.38 9.17
N PHE A 80 -7.60 -19.77 8.02
CA PHE A 80 -6.21 -19.59 7.62
C PHE A 80 -5.41 -18.87 8.71
N LEU A 81 -5.92 -17.74 9.21
CA LEU A 81 -5.24 -16.95 10.23
C LEU A 81 -5.04 -17.74 11.53
N ARG A 82 -6.07 -18.44 12.00
CA ARG A 82 -5.98 -19.29 13.20
C ARG A 82 -4.90 -20.34 13.07
N ARG A 83 -4.75 -20.94 11.88
CA ARG A 83 -3.66 -21.88 11.61
C ARG A 83 -2.29 -21.21 11.59
N VAL A 84 -2.16 -20.01 11.03
CA VAL A 84 -0.90 -19.25 11.08
C VAL A 84 -0.53 -18.90 12.52
N MET A 85 -1.51 -18.48 13.33
CA MET A 85 -1.30 -18.13 14.74
C MET A 85 -0.94 -19.33 15.64
N THR A 86 -1.40 -20.53 15.27
CA THR A 86 -1.15 -21.78 16.01
C THR A 86 0.01 -22.60 15.46
N ALA A 87 0.52 -22.26 14.27
CA ALA A 87 1.69 -22.90 13.72
C ALA A 87 2.92 -22.58 14.59
N PRO A 88 3.79 -23.56 14.91
CA PRO A 88 5.01 -23.29 15.65
C PRO A 88 5.87 -22.33 14.83
N SER A 89 6.03 -21.10 15.32
CA SER A 89 6.93 -20.13 14.71
C SER A 89 8.36 -20.68 14.77
N LEU A 90 9.10 -20.55 13.67
CA LEU A 90 10.56 -20.73 13.69
C LEU A 90 11.14 -19.52 14.42
N GLY A 91 11.09 -19.56 15.75
CA GLY A 91 11.56 -18.47 16.61
C GLY A 91 13.02 -18.15 16.33
N PHE A 92 13.27 -17.03 15.67
CA PHE A 92 14.57 -16.37 15.66
C PHE A 92 14.52 -15.25 16.70
N GLY A 93 14.65 -15.63 17.97
CA GLY A 93 14.71 -14.69 19.08
C GLY A 93 16.00 -13.86 19.00
N VAL A 94 15.87 -12.61 18.58
CA VAL A 94 16.89 -11.58 18.81
C VAL A 94 16.16 -10.42 19.47
N ALA A 95 16.08 -10.46 20.80
CA ALA A 95 15.57 -9.36 21.61
C ALA A 95 16.52 -8.14 21.47
N SER A 96 16.07 -7.11 20.80
CA SER A 96 16.70 -5.81 20.64
C SER A 96 15.67 -4.75 21.04
N GLY A 97 15.71 -4.40 22.32
CA GLY A 97 14.80 -3.43 22.90
C GLY A 97 14.85 -2.08 22.24
N ASP A 98 13.67 -1.58 21.88
CA ASP A 98 13.25 -0.24 22.23
C ASP A 98 11.86 -0.36 22.87
N SER A 99 11.61 0.48 23.87
CA SER A 99 10.41 0.47 24.73
C SER A 99 9.11 0.49 23.92
N GLU A 100 8.05 -0.16 24.43
CA GLU A 100 6.67 -0.06 23.92
C GLU A 100 6.38 1.33 23.38
N GLU A 101 6.29 1.46 22.05
CA GLU A 101 6.13 2.76 21.45
C GLU A 101 4.63 3.13 21.42
N PRO A 102 4.24 4.29 21.99
CA PRO A 102 2.83 4.68 22.17
C PRO A 102 1.99 4.72 20.90
N LEU A 103 2.62 4.82 19.72
CA LEU A 103 1.94 5.05 18.45
C LEU A 103 1.00 3.90 18.05
N ALA A 104 1.43 2.64 18.23
CA ALA A 104 0.59 1.50 17.86
C ALA A 104 -0.68 1.43 18.74
N PHE A 105 -0.53 1.75 20.04
CA PHE A 105 -1.63 1.84 20.98
C PHE A 105 -2.57 3.01 20.67
N ASP A 106 -2.00 4.18 20.34
CA ASP A 106 -2.76 5.36 19.94
C ASP A 106 -3.60 5.08 18.69
N VAL A 107 -3.01 4.45 17.66
CA VAL A 107 -3.69 4.12 16.41
C VAL A 107 -4.85 3.14 16.62
N LEU A 108 -4.64 2.11 17.44
CA LEU A 108 -5.68 1.11 17.72
C LEU A 108 -6.80 1.67 18.61
N GLY A 109 -6.46 2.57 19.54
CA GLY A 109 -7.44 3.33 20.31
C GLY A 109 -8.27 4.26 19.41
N ASP A 110 -7.63 5.04 18.56
CA ASP A 110 -8.30 5.97 17.63
C ASP A 110 -9.14 5.23 16.57
N ALA A 111 -8.75 4.01 16.20
CA ALA A 111 -9.51 3.12 15.32
C ALA A 111 -10.69 2.42 16.02
N GLY A 112 -10.86 2.57 17.32
CA GLY A 112 -11.95 1.95 18.10
C GLY A 112 -11.76 0.45 18.36
N ILE A 113 -10.55 -0.08 18.18
CA ILE A 113 -10.20 -1.47 18.50
C ILE A 113 -10.11 -1.65 20.02
N TYR A 114 -9.53 -0.67 20.71
CA TYR A 114 -9.54 -0.57 22.16
C TYR A 114 -10.52 0.52 22.61
N GLN A 115 -11.11 0.37 23.81
CA GLN A 115 -12.05 1.35 24.37
C GLN A 115 -11.37 2.69 24.68
N GLU A 116 -10.07 2.66 24.95
CA GLU A 116 -9.17 3.80 25.19
C GLU A 116 -7.77 3.41 24.68
N ARG A 117 -6.81 4.35 24.62
CA ARG A 117 -5.43 4.11 24.13
C ARG A 117 -4.75 2.88 24.75
N TYR A 118 -4.99 2.63 26.04
CA TYR A 118 -4.46 1.48 26.78
C TYR A 118 -5.59 0.67 27.45
N GLY A 119 -6.76 0.65 26.82
CA GLY A 119 -7.97 0.05 27.38
C GLY A 119 -8.13 -1.43 27.03
N PRO A 120 -9.16 -2.09 27.60
CA PRO A 120 -9.63 -3.37 27.11
C PRO A 120 -10.15 -3.24 25.66
N LEU A 121 -10.24 -4.37 24.98
CA LEU A 121 -10.84 -4.42 23.64
C LEU A 121 -12.26 -3.84 23.64
N SER A 122 -12.61 -3.20 22.52
CA SER A 122 -13.96 -2.69 22.31
C SER A 122 -14.97 -3.85 22.27
N LYS A 123 -16.21 -3.53 22.65
CA LYS A 123 -17.29 -4.53 22.65
C LYS A 123 -17.51 -5.13 21.26
N GLU A 124 -17.36 -4.30 20.22
CA GLU A 124 -17.49 -4.74 18.83
C GLU A 124 -16.48 -5.83 18.47
N VAL A 125 -15.22 -5.68 18.88
CA VAL A 125 -14.18 -6.69 18.63
C VAL A 125 -14.52 -8.00 19.35
N ILE A 126 -14.92 -7.92 20.62
CA ILE A 126 -15.28 -9.10 21.44
C ILE A 126 -16.51 -9.81 20.86
N GLU A 127 -17.54 -9.07 20.47
CA GLU A 127 -18.77 -9.61 19.88
C GLU A 127 -18.50 -10.25 18.50
N ASN A 128 -17.59 -9.68 17.71
CA ASN A 128 -17.21 -10.22 16.39
C ASN A 128 -16.46 -11.56 16.51
N LEU A 129 -15.57 -11.69 17.48
CA LEU A 129 -14.81 -12.91 17.74
C LEU A 129 -15.67 -14.01 18.37
N GLY A 130 -16.60 -13.63 19.24
CA GLY A 130 -17.48 -14.54 19.97
C GLY A 130 -16.84 -15.12 21.24
N PRO A 131 -17.66 -15.55 22.21
CA PRO A 131 -17.20 -15.90 23.56
C PRO A 131 -16.30 -17.15 23.58
N GLU A 132 -16.57 -18.13 22.72
CA GLU A 132 -15.77 -19.35 22.62
C GLU A 132 -14.34 -19.05 22.18
N ARG A 133 -14.18 -18.22 21.14
CA ARG A 133 -12.85 -17.84 20.63
C ARG A 133 -12.09 -16.97 21.62
N VAL A 134 -12.77 -16.06 22.31
CA VAL A 134 -12.15 -15.25 23.37
C VAL A 134 -11.60 -16.13 24.49
N ALA A 135 -12.35 -17.15 24.91
CA ALA A 135 -11.88 -18.10 25.92
C ALA A 135 -10.61 -18.86 25.44
N GLU A 136 -10.59 -19.30 24.18
CA GLU A 136 -9.43 -19.97 23.59
C GLU A 136 -8.19 -19.06 23.53
N LEU A 137 -8.37 -17.79 23.14
CA LEU A 137 -7.29 -16.81 23.09
C LEU A 137 -6.73 -16.50 24.49
N ILE A 138 -7.59 -16.43 25.51
CA ILE A 138 -7.18 -16.28 26.91
C ILE A 138 -6.36 -17.48 27.38
N GLU A 139 -6.81 -18.70 27.07
CA GLU A 139 -6.10 -19.93 27.43
C GLU A 139 -4.73 -20.01 26.72
N THR A 140 -4.66 -19.61 25.46
CA THR A 140 -3.45 -19.73 24.63
C THR A 140 -2.41 -18.66 24.93
N TYR A 141 -2.84 -17.40 25.05
CA TYR A 141 -1.94 -16.24 25.10
C TYR A 141 -1.90 -15.55 26.47
N GLY A 142 -2.66 -16.02 27.46
CA GLY A 142 -2.60 -15.53 28.83
C GLY A 142 -2.92 -14.03 28.93
N GLU A 143 -1.99 -13.25 29.45
CA GLU A 143 -2.15 -11.80 29.63
C GLU A 143 -2.20 -11.01 28.31
N ASN A 144 -1.59 -11.55 27.24
CA ASN A 144 -1.50 -10.90 25.93
C ASN A 144 -2.66 -11.27 24.98
N TRP A 145 -3.70 -11.92 25.49
CA TRP A 145 -4.85 -12.38 24.67
C TRP A 145 -5.54 -11.25 23.90
N ASN A 146 -5.58 -10.06 24.48
CA ASN A 146 -6.14 -8.85 23.88
C ASN A 146 -5.39 -8.45 22.60
N ILE A 147 -4.06 -8.61 22.57
CA ILE A 147 -3.22 -8.32 21.41
C ILE A 147 -3.50 -9.33 20.29
N ALA A 148 -3.56 -10.63 20.62
CA ALA A 148 -3.90 -11.68 19.67
C ALA A 148 -5.31 -11.49 19.08
N ALA A 149 -6.28 -11.10 19.91
CA ALA A 149 -7.64 -10.79 19.49
C ALA A 149 -7.73 -9.54 18.60
N ALA A 150 -7.00 -8.46 18.94
CA ALA A 150 -6.92 -7.26 18.09
C ALA A 150 -6.38 -7.59 16.70
N PHE A 151 -5.32 -8.40 16.63
CA PHE A 151 -4.74 -8.87 15.38
C PHE A 151 -5.71 -9.74 14.57
N GLU A 152 -6.35 -10.74 15.19
CA GLU A 152 -7.34 -11.60 14.52
C GLU A 152 -8.48 -10.78 13.91
N TYR A 153 -9.00 -9.81 14.66
CA TYR A 153 -10.04 -8.92 14.19
C TYR A 153 -9.57 -8.04 13.03
N CYS A 154 -8.44 -7.35 13.19
CA CYS A 154 -7.95 -6.41 12.17
C CYS A 154 -7.62 -7.12 10.85
N TRP A 155 -7.11 -8.34 10.90
CA TRP A 155 -6.82 -9.13 9.70
C TRP A 155 -8.07 -9.49 8.89
N VAL A 156 -9.18 -9.76 9.57
CA VAL A 156 -10.40 -10.21 8.91
C VAL A 156 -11.29 -9.04 8.49
N GLU A 157 -11.34 -7.99 9.31
CA GLU A 157 -12.30 -6.90 9.16
C GLU A 157 -11.72 -5.67 8.47
N LEU A 158 -10.39 -5.47 8.48
CA LEU A 158 -9.76 -4.27 7.93
C LEU A 158 -8.87 -4.58 6.72
N PRO A 159 -8.68 -3.61 5.80
CA PRO A 159 -7.69 -3.73 4.75
C PRO A 159 -6.29 -3.90 5.34
N HIS A 160 -5.47 -4.78 4.74
CA HIS A 160 -4.10 -5.02 5.20
C HIS A 160 -3.17 -3.79 5.04
N SER A 161 -3.61 -2.79 4.29
CA SER A 161 -2.91 -1.49 4.15
C SER A 161 -3.38 -0.45 5.16
N SER A 162 -4.33 -0.78 6.04
CA SER A 162 -4.85 0.17 7.03
C SER A 162 -3.85 0.38 8.18
N PRO A 163 -3.73 1.59 8.74
CA PRO A 163 -2.87 1.85 9.89
C PRO A 163 -3.21 0.95 11.09
N ALA A 164 -4.49 0.65 11.31
CA ALA A 164 -4.94 -0.24 12.38
C ALA A 164 -4.46 -1.69 12.17
N PHE A 165 -4.52 -2.22 10.94
CA PHE A 165 -3.95 -3.54 10.65
C PHE A 165 -2.43 -3.58 10.90
N VAL A 166 -1.71 -2.55 10.45
CA VAL A 166 -0.26 -2.47 10.61
C VAL A 166 0.12 -2.35 12.10
N ALA A 167 -0.60 -1.53 12.86
CA ALA A 167 -0.41 -1.39 14.31
C ALA A 167 -0.70 -2.70 15.07
N ALA A 168 -1.77 -3.41 14.71
CA ALA A 168 -2.09 -4.71 15.32
C ALA A 168 -1.05 -5.78 14.95
N SER A 169 -0.53 -5.75 13.72
CA SER A 169 0.55 -6.65 13.27
C SER A 169 1.85 -6.40 14.04
N TYR A 170 2.20 -5.12 14.26
CA TYR A 170 3.33 -4.75 15.12
C TYR A 170 3.17 -5.31 16.53
N GLN A 171 2.03 -5.06 17.20
CA GLN A 171 1.81 -5.55 18.57
C GLN A 171 1.84 -7.08 18.63
N TYR A 172 1.27 -7.77 17.65
CA TYR A 172 1.30 -9.22 17.59
C TYR A 172 2.73 -9.75 17.44
N HIS A 173 3.51 -9.19 16.50
CA HIS A 173 4.87 -9.67 16.30
C HIS A 173 5.81 -9.37 17.47
N TYR A 174 5.63 -8.21 18.09
CA TYR A 174 6.42 -7.78 19.24
C TYR A 174 6.06 -8.57 20.52
N CYS A 175 4.76 -8.68 20.86
CA CYS A 175 4.33 -9.25 22.14
C CYS A 175 3.97 -10.75 22.12
N ILE A 176 3.67 -11.33 20.95
CA ILE A 176 3.25 -12.73 20.83
C ILE A 176 4.31 -13.58 20.18
N THR A 177 4.83 -13.19 19.02
CA THR A 177 5.82 -14.02 18.29
C THR A 177 7.26 -13.72 18.68
N GLU A 178 7.51 -12.63 19.40
CA GLU A 178 8.85 -12.13 19.76
C GLU A 178 9.77 -12.01 18.52
N ASP A 179 9.19 -11.57 17.40
CA ASP A 179 9.89 -11.36 16.13
C ASP A 179 10.15 -9.86 15.93
N ASP A 180 11.23 -9.39 16.55
CA ASP A 180 11.67 -7.99 16.51
C ASP A 180 11.93 -7.50 15.08
N PHE A 181 12.33 -8.39 14.16
CA PHE A 181 12.56 -8.02 12.77
C PHE A 181 11.25 -7.64 12.11
N SER A 182 10.24 -8.52 12.18
CA SER A 182 8.91 -8.24 11.62
C SER A 182 8.26 -7.05 12.32
N ALA A 183 8.37 -6.97 13.65
CA ALA A 183 7.88 -5.82 14.41
C ALA A 183 8.52 -4.50 13.92
N GLY A 184 9.85 -4.46 13.74
CA GLY A 184 10.53 -3.27 13.22
C GLY A 184 10.08 -2.84 11.82
N TYR A 185 9.73 -3.79 10.94
CA TYR A 185 9.14 -3.47 9.63
C TYR A 185 7.77 -2.84 9.75
N TYR A 186 6.87 -3.47 10.52
CA TYR A 186 5.52 -2.93 10.72
C TYR A 186 5.54 -1.59 11.43
N TRP A 187 6.47 -1.39 12.36
CA TRP A 187 6.70 -0.09 12.98
C TRP A 187 7.04 0.97 11.94
N ARG A 188 8.03 0.70 11.08
CA ARG A 188 8.45 1.66 10.06
C ARG A 188 7.34 1.97 9.06
N ASP A 189 6.56 0.96 8.67
CA ASP A 189 5.40 1.15 7.82
C ASP A 189 4.33 2.01 8.52
N LEU A 190 4.11 1.80 9.82
CA LEU A 190 3.17 2.59 10.61
C LEU A 190 3.58 4.06 10.68
N GLU A 191 4.85 4.35 10.94
CA GLU A 191 5.40 5.72 10.90
C GLU A 191 5.13 6.39 9.55
N VAL A 192 5.41 5.67 8.45
CA VAL A 192 5.20 6.21 7.09
C VAL A 192 3.73 6.50 6.80
N LEU A 193 2.83 5.63 7.27
CA LEU A 193 1.38 5.78 7.09
C LEU A 193 0.82 6.95 7.89
N ILE A 194 1.33 7.20 9.10
CA ILE A 194 0.82 8.25 9.99
C ILE A 194 1.44 9.62 9.70
N ASP A 195 2.73 9.67 9.38
CA ASP A 195 3.44 10.93 9.11
C ASP A 195 3.06 11.56 7.75
N GLU A 196 2.04 11.04 7.06
CA GLU A 196 1.55 11.51 5.76
C GLU A 196 2.71 11.74 4.76
N VAL A 197 3.76 10.90 4.80
CA VAL A 197 5.00 11.10 4.04
C VAL A 197 4.70 11.16 2.54
N GLU A 198 3.69 10.42 2.08
CA GLU A 198 3.22 10.47 0.71
C GLU A 198 2.51 11.78 0.36
N GLU A 199 1.70 12.34 1.27
CA GLU A 199 1.03 13.61 1.04
C GLU A 199 2.04 14.78 1.06
N THR A 200 3.01 14.75 1.96
CA THR A 200 4.10 15.74 1.99
C THR A 200 5.04 15.59 0.79
N ALA A 201 5.36 14.38 0.35
CA ALA A 201 6.12 14.14 -0.88
C ALA A 201 5.35 14.61 -2.13
N ALA A 202 4.05 14.36 -2.21
CA ALA A 202 3.19 14.84 -3.28
C ALA A 202 3.11 16.37 -3.30
N LYS A 203 2.90 17.01 -2.13
CA LYS A 203 2.95 18.47 -1.96
C LYS A 203 4.31 19.04 -2.37
N ALA A 204 5.41 18.38 -2.03
CA ALA A 204 6.76 18.81 -2.39
C ALA A 204 7.02 18.71 -3.91
N ILE A 205 6.57 17.65 -4.57
CA ILE A 205 6.61 17.49 -6.03
C ILE A 205 5.76 18.56 -6.70
N GLU A 206 4.55 18.81 -6.21
CA GLU A 206 3.67 19.83 -6.75
C GLU A 206 4.24 21.24 -6.58
N THR A 207 4.84 21.52 -5.43
CA THR A 207 5.54 22.78 -5.13
C THR A 207 6.73 22.97 -6.08
N ARG A 208 7.53 21.93 -6.35
CA ARG A 208 8.60 21.98 -7.37
C ARG A 208 8.06 22.26 -8.77
N LYS A 209 6.95 21.61 -9.18
CA LYS A 209 6.30 21.87 -10.48
C LYS A 209 5.83 23.31 -10.60
N ARG A 210 5.19 23.86 -9.55
CA ARG A 210 4.74 25.26 -9.50
C ARG A 210 5.92 26.24 -9.54
N ALA A 211 7.00 25.96 -8.81
CA ALA A 211 8.22 26.77 -8.83
C ALA A 211 8.88 26.78 -10.23
N GLY A 212 8.93 25.63 -10.91
CA GLY A 212 9.43 25.53 -12.29
C GLY A 212 8.59 26.33 -13.29
N ALA A 213 7.26 26.28 -13.18
CA ALA A 213 6.34 27.04 -14.04
C ALA A 213 6.46 28.56 -13.81
N SER A 214 6.54 28.99 -12.55
CA SER A 214 6.70 30.40 -12.18
C SER A 214 8.08 30.96 -12.57
N GLY A 215 9.15 30.17 -12.43
CA GLY A 215 10.49 30.53 -12.89
C GLY A 215 10.57 30.70 -14.41
N SER A 216 9.94 29.79 -15.16
CA SER A 216 9.83 29.88 -16.62
C SER A 216 9.07 31.14 -17.07
N LYS A 217 7.93 31.45 -16.44
CA LYS A 217 7.18 32.69 -16.72
C LYS A 217 7.99 33.95 -16.42
N LYS A 218 8.69 34.01 -15.28
CA LYS A 218 9.50 35.16 -14.90
C LYS A 218 10.72 35.35 -15.82
N SER A 219 11.33 34.25 -16.29
CA SER A 219 12.39 34.28 -17.30
C SER A 219 11.89 34.78 -18.66
N THR A 220 10.76 34.28 -19.13
CA THR A 220 10.14 34.73 -20.40
C THR A 220 9.76 36.20 -20.34
N GLN A 221 9.14 36.64 -19.23
CA GLN A 221 8.78 38.04 -19.02
C GLN A 221 10.03 38.94 -18.96
N ALA A 222 11.10 38.52 -18.27
CA ALA A 222 12.36 39.28 -18.24
C ALA A 222 13.02 39.38 -19.62
N ARG A 223 12.98 38.32 -20.44
CA ARG A 223 13.47 38.34 -21.83
C ARG A 223 12.63 39.28 -22.69
N GLU A 224 11.32 39.28 -22.52
CA GLU A 224 10.40 40.15 -23.25
C GLU A 224 10.57 41.62 -22.87
N THR A 225 10.70 41.93 -21.57
CA THR A 225 11.02 43.29 -21.11
C THR A 225 12.36 43.77 -21.66
N ARG A 226 13.39 42.91 -21.67
CA ARG A 226 14.70 43.26 -22.23
C ARG A 226 14.61 43.52 -23.74
N ARG A 227 13.87 42.70 -24.49
CA ARG A 227 13.63 42.90 -25.92
C ARG A 227 12.92 44.24 -26.18
N ASN A 228 11.87 44.54 -25.42
CA ASN A 228 11.13 45.78 -25.59
C ASN A 228 12.00 47.00 -25.25
N SER A 229 12.79 46.95 -24.18
CA SER A 229 13.72 48.03 -23.84
C SER A 229 14.80 48.27 -24.91
N LEU A 230 15.24 47.22 -25.61
CA LEU A 230 16.18 47.34 -26.73
C LEU A 230 15.52 47.97 -27.95
N MET A 231 14.27 47.61 -28.25
CA MET A 231 13.50 48.23 -29.34
C MET A 231 13.24 49.71 -29.06
N ASP A 232 12.85 50.07 -27.84
CA ASP A 232 12.66 51.47 -27.45
C ASP A 232 13.95 52.28 -27.58
N ALA A 233 15.10 51.71 -27.17
CA ALA A 233 16.40 52.34 -27.32
C ALA A 233 16.79 52.51 -28.81
N LEU A 234 16.53 51.51 -29.64
CA LEU A 234 16.76 51.57 -31.09
C LEU A 234 15.88 52.63 -31.76
N GLU A 235 14.61 52.77 -31.36
CA GLU A 235 13.74 53.83 -31.86
C GLU A 235 14.25 55.23 -31.50
N VAL A 236 14.77 55.42 -30.28
CA VAL A 236 15.37 56.69 -29.86
C VAL A 236 16.62 57.01 -30.69
N VAL A 237 17.47 56.01 -30.96
CA VAL A 237 18.66 56.18 -31.80
C VAL A 237 18.29 56.48 -33.26
N ALA A 238 17.29 55.79 -33.80
CA ALA A 238 16.78 56.02 -35.16
C ALA A 238 16.16 57.42 -35.33
N LYS A 239 15.43 57.91 -34.31
CA LYS A 239 14.87 59.28 -34.30
C LYS A 239 15.96 60.36 -34.23
N ARG A 240 17.07 60.09 -33.53
CA ARG A 240 18.19 61.04 -33.39
C ARG A 240 19.14 61.04 -34.59
N ASN A 241 19.16 59.96 -35.38
CA ASN A 241 20.02 59.80 -36.55
C ASN A 241 19.19 59.35 -37.77
N PRO A 242 18.55 60.29 -38.50
CA PRO A 242 17.64 59.96 -39.59
C PRO A 242 18.30 59.22 -40.77
N ASP A 243 19.63 59.27 -40.88
CA ASP A 243 20.38 58.52 -41.90
C ASP A 243 20.49 57.02 -41.59
N LEU A 244 20.31 56.58 -40.33
CA LEU A 244 20.24 55.15 -39.98
C LEU A 244 18.97 54.47 -40.52
N MET A 245 17.88 55.22 -40.73
CA MET A 245 16.65 54.66 -41.33
C MET A 245 16.80 54.30 -42.82
N LYS A 246 17.84 54.80 -43.50
CA LYS A 246 18.15 54.48 -44.90
C LYS A 246 18.92 53.16 -45.05
N LEU A 247 19.53 52.68 -43.96
CA LEU A 247 20.19 51.39 -43.89
C LEU A 247 19.14 50.36 -43.45
N GLY A 248 18.67 49.53 -44.39
CA GLY A 248 17.58 48.59 -44.14
C GLY A 248 17.78 47.71 -42.89
N GLY A 249 16.69 47.16 -42.34
CA GLY A 249 16.64 46.56 -40.99
C GLY A 249 17.70 45.50 -40.66
N MET A 250 18.32 44.84 -41.65
CA MET A 250 19.42 43.90 -41.43
C MET A 250 20.75 44.56 -41.03
N SER A 251 21.03 45.78 -41.50
CA SER A 251 22.28 46.50 -41.21
C SER A 251 22.34 47.03 -39.77
N VAL A 252 21.19 47.45 -39.25
CA VAL A 252 21.05 47.96 -37.87
C VAL A 252 21.16 46.82 -36.86
N ALA A 253 20.63 45.63 -37.17
CA ALA A 253 20.75 44.45 -36.31
C ALA A 253 22.19 43.93 -36.15
N GLN A 254 23.03 44.07 -37.18
CA GLN A 254 24.45 43.67 -37.11
C GLN A 254 25.31 44.63 -36.27
N LEU A 255 25.00 45.93 -36.23
CA LEU A 255 25.71 46.89 -35.39
C LEU A 255 25.41 46.74 -33.89
N ALA A 256 24.25 46.20 -33.53
CA ALA A 256 23.86 45.96 -32.14
C ALA A 256 24.43 44.64 -31.55
N LEU A 257 25.14 43.84 -32.35
CA LEU A 257 25.75 42.57 -31.95
C LEU A 257 27.29 42.64 -31.80
N LEU A 258 27.89 43.82 -31.99
CA LEU A 258 29.26 44.17 -31.60
C LEU A 258 29.26 44.84 -30.22
#